data_AF-A0A965LT50-F1
#
_entry.id   AF-A0A965LT50-F1
#
_cell.length_a   1.000
_cell.length_b   1.000
_cell.length_c   1.000
_cell.angle_alpha   90.00
_cell.angle_beta   90.00
_cell.angle_gamma   90.00
#
_symmetry.space_group_name_H-M   'P 1'
#
loop_
_entity.id
_entity.type
_entity.pdbx_description
1 polymer ?
#
loop_
_entity_poly.entity_id
_entity_poly.type
_entity_poly.pdbx_seq_one_letter_code
_entity_poly.pdbx_strand_id
1 'polypeptide(L)'
;MATLGTQNISTSYVQLIKTSGLTGIDGTIQTITDGNNVSSALQLSSAGVNSTGTLGVTALATLGSAKIGTSGPTITKVSYGTAAFTGSTFQDLDSVTAGSNVITGTFTVTGAALGDIVFGGLTSIGSSTGSNATLAQRLIPSFRVESADTIRYVILNTDTVSHGTTPAGTLYATAMRFTT
;
A
#
# COMPACT_ATOMS: atom_id res chain seq x y z
N MET A 1 1.00 -18.50 54.29
CA MET A 1 0.35 -18.83 52.99
C MET A 1 -0.79 -17.85 52.83
N ALA A 2 -0.68 -16.88 51.93
CA ALA A 2 -1.71 -15.84 51.80
C ALA A 2 -2.90 -16.42 51.03
N THR A 3 -4.05 -16.47 51.67
CA THR A 3 -5.32 -16.88 51.06
C THR A 3 -6.11 -15.65 50.65
N LEU A 4 -6.66 -15.65 49.45
CA LEU A 4 -7.73 -14.72 49.08
C LEU A 4 -9.06 -15.43 49.35
N GLY A 5 -9.55 -15.33 50.57
CA GLY A 5 -10.75 -16.03 51.03
C GLY A 5 -10.55 -17.54 51.27
N THR A 6 -11.58 -18.35 51.02
CA THR A 6 -11.62 -19.81 51.25
C THR A 6 -10.99 -20.64 50.14
N GLN A 7 -10.44 -20.02 49.10
CA GLN A 7 -9.80 -20.75 48.00
C GLN A 7 -8.31 -20.95 48.27
N ASN A 8 -7.90 -22.21 48.39
CA ASN A 8 -6.49 -22.59 48.39
C ASN A 8 -5.92 -22.36 46.98
N ILE A 9 -5.08 -21.33 46.83
CA ILE A 9 -4.23 -21.13 45.67
C ILE A 9 -3.12 -22.19 45.74
N SER A 10 -3.46 -23.43 45.40
CA SER A 10 -2.56 -24.58 45.46
C SER A 10 -1.30 -24.34 44.63
N THR A 11 -0.18 -24.84 45.13
CA THR A 11 1.22 -24.71 44.71
C THR A 11 1.56 -25.29 43.31
N SER A 12 0.61 -25.33 42.37
CA SER A 12 0.79 -25.95 41.03
C SER A 12 0.36 -25.10 39.84
N TYR A 13 -0.05 -23.84 40.01
CA TYR A 13 -0.36 -22.98 38.88
C TYR A 13 0.80 -22.05 38.53
N VAL A 14 1.74 -22.54 37.73
CA VAL A 14 2.80 -21.72 37.10
C VAL A 14 2.25 -20.98 35.84
N GLN A 15 0.93 -20.97 35.60
CA GLN A 15 0.32 -20.67 34.30
C GLN A 15 -0.96 -19.81 34.42
N LEU A 16 -0.78 -18.50 34.54
CA LEU A 16 -1.63 -17.49 33.87
C LEU A 16 -1.70 -17.89 32.37
N ILE A 17 -2.80 -18.02 31.62
CA ILE A 17 -4.24 -17.77 31.74
C ILE A 17 -4.95 -19.03 31.17
N LYS A 18 -5.96 -19.59 31.87
CA LYS A 18 -6.84 -20.64 31.31
C LYS A 18 -8.27 -20.13 31.26
N THR A 19 -8.86 -19.98 30.07
CA THR A 19 -10.29 -19.68 29.94
C THR A 19 -10.92 -20.47 28.79
N SER A 20 -11.49 -21.62 29.13
CA SER A 20 -12.60 -22.22 28.38
C SER A 20 -13.79 -22.31 29.34
N GLY A 21 -14.87 -21.58 29.04
CA GLY A 21 -16.17 -21.74 29.73
C GLY A 21 -16.44 -20.88 30.98
N LEU A 22 -15.70 -19.77 31.21
CA LEU A 22 -16.04 -18.80 32.26
C LEU A 22 -16.38 -17.44 31.65
N THR A 23 -17.45 -16.82 32.14
CA THR A 23 -18.09 -15.56 31.72
C THR A 23 -17.22 -14.30 31.90
N GLY A 24 -15.90 -14.44 32.05
CA GLY A 24 -14.96 -13.35 32.33
C GLY A 24 -14.08 -12.92 31.15
N ILE A 25 -14.14 -13.64 30.02
CA ILE A 25 -13.54 -13.24 28.74
C ILE A 25 -14.62 -13.44 27.67
N ASP A 26 -15.37 -12.39 27.37
CA ASP A 26 -16.59 -12.41 26.55
C ASP A 26 -16.33 -12.03 25.07
N GLY A 27 -15.17 -12.40 24.53
CA GLY A 27 -14.78 -12.07 23.14
C GLY A 27 -13.97 -10.79 23.02
N THR A 28 -13.74 -10.06 24.12
CA THR A 28 -12.87 -8.88 24.17
C THR A 28 -11.94 -8.92 25.39
N ILE A 29 -10.64 -9.18 25.19
CA ILE A 29 -9.61 -8.95 26.22
C ILE A 29 -9.20 -7.49 26.13
N GLN A 30 -9.73 -6.62 27.00
CA GLN A 30 -9.49 -5.18 26.86
C GLN A 30 -8.26 -4.66 27.63
N THR A 31 -7.73 -5.39 28.59
CA THR A 31 -6.46 -5.07 29.30
C THR A 31 -6.07 -6.22 30.22
N ILE A 32 -4.79 -6.64 30.24
CA ILE A 32 -4.30 -7.50 31.33
C ILE A 32 -3.73 -6.58 32.40
N THR A 33 -4.40 -6.52 33.54
CA THR A 33 -3.90 -5.85 34.74
C THR A 33 -3.27 -6.90 35.65
N ASP A 34 -2.00 -6.73 35.99
CA ASP A 34 -1.30 -7.65 36.90
C ASP A 34 -1.81 -7.53 38.35
N GLY A 35 -1.32 -8.41 39.23
CA GLY A 35 -1.66 -8.39 40.66
C GLY A 35 -1.22 -7.12 41.42
N ASN A 36 -0.46 -6.23 40.77
CA ASN A 36 0.01 -4.96 41.30
C ASN A 36 -0.75 -3.77 40.70
N ASN A 37 -1.86 -4.03 39.99
CA ASN A 37 -2.71 -3.02 39.38
C ASN A 37 -2.06 -2.29 38.19
N VAL A 38 -1.09 -2.93 37.51
CA VAL A 38 -0.44 -2.40 36.30
C VAL A 38 -1.10 -2.99 35.06
N SER A 39 -1.82 -2.16 34.31
CA SER A 39 -2.37 -2.55 33.01
C SER A 39 -1.29 -2.58 31.93
N SER A 40 -1.16 -3.71 31.24
CA SER A 40 -0.29 -3.87 30.07
C SER A 40 -1.11 -4.09 28.81
N ALA A 41 -0.64 -3.56 27.68
CA ALA A 41 -1.11 -3.99 26.37
C ALA A 41 -0.82 -5.50 26.23
N LEU A 42 -1.80 -6.27 25.75
CA LEU A 42 -1.64 -7.68 25.47
C LEU A 42 -0.55 -7.86 24.39
N GLN A 43 0.69 -8.13 24.81
CA GLN A 43 1.77 -8.51 23.90
C GLN A 43 1.56 -9.97 23.51
N LEU A 44 0.89 -10.20 22.38
CA LEU A 44 0.73 -11.52 21.78
C LEU A 44 2.06 -11.99 21.18
N SER A 45 2.98 -12.43 22.04
CA SER A 45 4.31 -12.98 21.74
C SER A 45 5.24 -12.06 20.93
N SER A 46 6.55 -12.14 21.20
CA SER A 46 7.56 -11.49 20.35
C SER A 46 7.70 -12.15 18.96
N ALA A 47 7.11 -13.33 18.75
CA ALA A 47 7.13 -14.07 17.50
C ALA A 47 5.93 -13.76 16.57
N GLY A 48 4.99 -12.93 17.03
CA GLY A 48 3.82 -12.51 16.26
C GLY A 48 2.51 -13.18 16.68
N VAL A 49 1.47 -12.93 15.87
CA VAL A 49 0.07 -13.33 16.10
C VAL A 49 -0.33 -14.39 15.08
N ASN A 50 -0.80 -15.55 15.52
CA ASN A 50 -1.50 -16.51 14.67
C ASN A 50 -3.01 -16.31 14.82
N SER A 51 -3.65 -15.80 13.77
CA SER A 51 -5.11 -15.61 13.71
C SER A 51 -5.72 -16.60 12.74
N THR A 52 -6.69 -17.41 13.19
CA THR A 52 -7.46 -18.32 12.34
C THR A 52 -8.70 -17.64 11.72
N GLY A 53 -8.92 -16.35 12.02
CA GLY A 53 -9.95 -15.50 11.43
C GLY A 53 -9.37 -14.17 10.94
N THR A 54 -10.23 -13.18 10.72
CA THR A 54 -9.80 -11.85 10.26
C THR A 54 -9.00 -11.11 11.34
N LEU A 55 -7.80 -10.65 11.00
CA LEU A 55 -7.06 -9.69 11.81
C LEU A 55 -7.43 -8.27 11.38
N GLY A 56 -8.12 -7.53 12.24
CA GLY A 56 -8.44 -6.12 12.03
C GLY A 56 -7.41 -5.20 12.68
N VAL A 57 -6.94 -4.20 11.96
CA VAL A 57 -6.14 -3.09 12.51
C VAL A 57 -6.90 -1.79 12.27
N THR A 58 -7.32 -1.12 13.34
CA THR A 58 -8.14 0.11 13.26
C THR A 58 -7.31 1.38 13.11
N ALA A 59 -6.00 1.30 13.37
CA ALA A 59 -5.04 2.38 13.18
C ALA A 59 -4.01 2.03 12.10
N LEU A 60 -3.02 2.89 11.90
CA LEU A 60 -1.93 2.65 10.95
C LEU A 60 -1.04 1.48 11.43
N ALA A 61 -0.85 0.47 10.56
CA ALA A 61 0.14 -0.58 10.75
C ALA A 61 1.36 -0.32 9.86
N THR A 62 2.54 -0.69 10.36
CA THR A 62 3.73 -0.86 9.52
C THR A 62 3.86 -2.34 9.15
N LEU A 63 3.99 -2.63 7.86
CA LEU A 63 4.17 -3.98 7.35
C LEU A 63 5.56 -4.13 6.77
N GLY A 64 6.34 -5.09 7.29
CA GLY A 64 7.63 -5.45 6.71
C GLY A 64 7.45 -6.33 5.47
N SER A 65 6.87 -7.51 5.66
CA SER A 65 6.52 -8.43 4.56
C SER A 65 5.18 -9.12 4.82
N ALA A 66 4.47 -9.50 3.75
CA ALA A 66 3.22 -10.25 3.83
C ALA A 66 3.15 -11.34 2.76
N LYS A 67 2.94 -12.58 3.20
CA LYS A 67 2.63 -13.69 2.29
C LYS A 67 1.15 -13.66 1.92
N ILE A 68 0.86 -13.67 0.63
CA ILE A 68 -0.51 -13.61 0.11
C ILE A 68 -1.00 -15.03 -0.15
N GLY A 69 -1.78 -15.57 0.79
CA GLY A 69 -2.25 -16.96 0.74
C GLY A 69 -1.18 -17.99 1.12
N THR A 70 -1.59 -19.23 1.40
CA THR A 70 -0.71 -20.27 1.95
C THR A 70 0.49 -20.61 1.07
N SER A 71 0.31 -20.55 -0.25
CA SER A 71 1.33 -20.86 -1.25
C SER A 71 1.60 -19.71 -2.23
N GLY A 72 1.03 -18.53 -1.98
CA GLY A 72 1.23 -17.40 -2.87
C GLY A 72 2.50 -16.61 -2.55
N PRO A 73 2.73 -15.53 -3.31
CA PRO A 73 3.96 -14.76 -3.21
C PRO A 73 4.02 -13.97 -1.91
N THR A 74 5.22 -13.57 -1.53
CA THR A 74 5.46 -12.66 -0.41
C THR A 74 5.72 -11.26 -0.93
N ILE A 75 4.92 -10.29 -0.49
CA ILE A 75 5.23 -8.88 -0.63
C ILE A 75 6.37 -8.58 0.33
N THR A 76 7.55 -8.20 -0.17
CA THR A 76 8.71 -7.89 0.68
C THR A 76 8.98 -6.39 0.76
N LYS A 77 8.35 -5.59 -0.09
CA LYS A 77 8.49 -4.14 -0.10
C LYS A 77 7.34 -3.47 -0.85
N VAL A 78 6.87 -2.34 -0.32
CA VAL A 78 5.95 -1.42 -1.01
C VAL A 78 6.55 -0.02 -0.88
N SER A 79 6.85 0.60 -2.02
CA SER A 79 7.43 1.94 -2.09
C SER A 79 6.48 2.87 -2.84
N TYR A 80 6.13 4.00 -2.24
CA TYR A 80 5.28 5.03 -2.85
C TYR A 80 6.08 6.31 -3.05
N GLY A 81 5.86 6.99 -4.16
CA GLY A 81 6.45 8.31 -4.41
C GLY A 81 5.59 9.15 -5.35
N THR A 82 5.88 10.45 -5.36
CA THR A 82 5.18 11.44 -6.16
C THR A 82 6.16 12.44 -6.78
N ALA A 83 5.72 13.10 -7.84
CA ALA A 83 6.43 14.22 -8.44
C ALA A 83 5.46 15.20 -9.11
N ALA A 84 5.89 16.45 -9.26
CA ALA A 84 5.14 17.42 -10.05
C ALA A 84 5.22 17.06 -11.55
N PHE A 85 4.08 17.10 -12.21
CA PHE A 85 3.99 17.07 -13.67
C PHE A 85 3.79 18.50 -14.17
N THR A 86 4.75 19.00 -14.93
CA THR A 86 4.54 20.22 -15.70
C THR A 86 3.59 19.89 -16.85
N GLY A 87 2.55 20.69 -17.01
CA GLY A 87 1.58 20.51 -18.09
C GLY A 87 2.28 20.48 -19.46
N SER A 88 1.69 19.75 -20.41
CA SER A 88 2.31 19.56 -21.71
C SER A 88 1.30 19.37 -22.82
N THR A 89 1.77 19.58 -24.05
CA THR A 89 1.03 19.34 -25.28
C THR A 89 1.38 17.96 -25.82
N PHE A 90 0.38 17.18 -26.20
CA PHE A 90 0.55 15.94 -26.94
C PHE A 90 0.00 16.11 -28.34
N GLN A 91 0.76 15.64 -29.33
CA GLN A 91 0.24 15.47 -30.68
C GLN A 91 -0.67 14.24 -30.75
N ASP A 92 -1.45 14.16 -31.83
CA ASP A 92 -2.16 12.95 -32.23
C ASP A 92 -1.16 11.91 -32.73
N LEU A 93 -1.61 10.65 -32.76
CA LEU A 93 -0.81 9.49 -33.12
C LEU A 93 -0.33 9.55 -34.58
N ASP A 94 -1.09 10.18 -35.47
CA ASP A 94 -0.81 10.29 -36.90
C ASP A 94 -0.32 11.70 -37.29
N SER A 95 0.32 12.40 -36.36
CA SER A 95 0.68 13.80 -36.57
C SER A 95 1.63 13.99 -37.76
N VAL A 96 1.20 14.79 -38.72
CA VAL A 96 2.04 15.25 -39.85
C VAL A 96 2.86 16.49 -39.47
N THR A 97 2.58 17.09 -38.30
CA THR A 97 3.26 18.31 -37.81
C THR A 97 4.34 17.95 -36.79
N ALA A 98 5.43 18.73 -36.72
CA ALA A 98 6.48 18.55 -35.72
C ALA A 98 5.91 18.54 -34.28
N GLY A 99 6.30 17.54 -33.49
CA GLY A 99 5.88 17.33 -32.11
C GLY A 99 5.86 15.85 -31.74
N SER A 100 5.57 15.53 -30.48
CA SER A 100 5.50 14.15 -30.00
C SER A 100 4.11 13.87 -29.41
N ASN A 101 3.53 12.74 -29.78
CA ASN A 101 2.37 12.17 -29.11
C ASN A 101 2.73 11.43 -27.82
N VAL A 102 4.03 11.32 -27.53
CA VAL A 102 4.58 10.68 -26.34
C VAL A 102 5.31 11.68 -25.48
N ILE A 103 5.06 11.62 -24.17
CA ILE A 103 5.87 12.29 -23.15
C ILE A 103 6.44 11.23 -22.23
N THR A 104 7.72 11.32 -21.95
CA THR A 104 8.38 10.47 -20.96
C THR A 104 9.22 11.31 -20.02
N GLY A 105 9.36 10.81 -18.80
CA GLY A 105 10.30 11.33 -17.82
C GLY A 105 10.47 10.32 -16.71
N THR A 106 11.25 10.70 -15.71
CA THR A 106 11.52 9.86 -14.53
C THR A 106 11.28 10.66 -13.26
N PHE A 107 10.92 9.96 -12.19
CA PHE A 107 10.87 10.53 -10.85
C PHE A 107 11.28 9.52 -9.79
N THR A 108 11.66 10.02 -8.63
CA THR A 108 12.17 9.20 -7.52
C THR A 108 11.03 8.51 -6.78
N VAL A 109 11.18 7.20 -6.58
CA VAL A 109 10.37 6.38 -5.68
C VAL A 109 11.33 5.53 -4.85
N THR A 110 11.73 6.07 -3.70
CA THR A 110 12.74 5.45 -2.84
C THR A 110 12.35 4.04 -2.44
N GLY A 111 13.22 3.09 -2.74
CA GLY A 111 13.12 1.68 -2.48
C GLY A 111 12.65 0.82 -3.64
N ALA A 112 12.22 1.42 -4.76
CA ALA A 112 11.90 0.70 -5.99
C ALA A 112 13.15 0.02 -6.59
N ALA A 113 12.99 -1.16 -7.15
CA ALA A 113 14.05 -1.89 -7.87
C ALA A 113 13.50 -2.65 -9.08
N LEU A 114 14.38 -3.01 -10.00
CA LEU A 114 14.01 -3.75 -11.21
C LEU A 114 13.26 -5.04 -10.86
N GLY A 115 12.18 -5.32 -11.59
CA GLY A 115 11.28 -6.45 -11.34
C GLY A 115 10.09 -6.14 -10.42
N ASP A 116 10.06 -4.96 -9.76
CA ASP A 116 8.88 -4.55 -9.01
C ASP A 116 7.70 -4.28 -9.97
N ILE A 117 6.49 -4.63 -9.52
CA ILE A 117 5.25 -4.28 -10.21
C ILE A 117 4.91 -2.83 -9.85
N VAL A 118 4.66 -1.99 -10.85
CA VAL A 118 4.40 -0.57 -10.66
C VAL A 118 2.97 -0.23 -11.06
N PHE A 119 2.22 0.35 -10.13
CA PHE A 119 0.94 1.00 -10.39
C PHE A 119 1.12 2.51 -10.25
N GLY A 120 0.75 3.28 -11.25
CA GLY A 120 0.90 4.73 -11.21
C GLY A 120 -0.16 5.49 -11.99
N GLY A 121 -0.15 6.80 -11.86
CA GLY A 121 -1.08 7.69 -12.53
C GLY A 121 -0.62 9.14 -12.55
N LEU A 122 -1.42 9.97 -13.23
CA LEU A 122 -1.31 11.42 -13.28
C LEU A 122 -2.66 12.02 -12.92
N THR A 123 -2.72 12.88 -11.90
CA THR A 123 -3.98 13.44 -11.39
C THR A 123 -4.72 14.32 -12.41
N SER A 124 -4.02 14.94 -13.35
CA SER A 124 -4.60 15.84 -14.36
C SER A 124 -4.97 15.14 -15.68
N ILE A 125 -4.80 13.82 -15.80
CA ILE A 125 -5.00 13.11 -17.08
C ILE A 125 -6.43 13.25 -17.61
N GLY A 126 -7.43 13.22 -16.73
CA GLY A 126 -8.84 13.39 -17.09
C GLY A 126 -9.25 14.84 -17.40
N SER A 127 -8.35 15.81 -17.18
CA SER A 127 -8.56 17.23 -17.48
C SER A 127 -7.90 17.66 -18.78
N SER A 128 -7.41 16.71 -19.58
CA SER A 128 -6.79 16.99 -20.87
C SER A 128 -7.81 17.56 -21.86
N THR A 129 -7.44 18.62 -22.58
CA THR A 129 -8.26 19.21 -23.64
C THR A 129 -7.80 18.71 -25.01
N GLY A 130 -8.72 18.54 -25.96
CA GLY A 130 -8.43 18.17 -27.34
C GLY A 130 -8.74 19.31 -28.31
N SER A 131 -8.02 19.37 -29.43
CA SER A 131 -8.27 20.31 -30.53
C SER A 131 -9.56 19.99 -31.28
N ASN A 132 -9.96 18.70 -31.29
CA ASN A 132 -11.27 18.28 -31.72
C ASN A 132 -12.28 18.50 -30.58
N ALA A 133 -13.14 19.51 -30.73
CA ALA A 133 -14.13 19.87 -29.71
C ALA A 133 -15.11 18.74 -29.32
N THR A 134 -15.18 17.68 -30.14
CA THR A 134 -16.05 16.52 -29.90
C THR A 134 -15.33 15.38 -29.17
N LEU A 135 -13.98 15.37 -29.13
CA LEU A 135 -13.18 14.30 -28.55
C LEU A 135 -12.02 14.85 -27.71
N ALA A 136 -12.02 14.51 -26.41
CA ALA A 136 -10.83 14.69 -25.57
C ALA A 136 -9.67 13.79 -26.04
N GLN A 137 -8.45 14.11 -25.63
CA GLN A 137 -7.28 13.27 -25.92
C GLN A 137 -7.46 11.86 -25.33
N ARG A 138 -6.96 10.83 -26.03
CA ARG A 138 -6.98 9.44 -25.55
C ARG A 138 -5.61 9.06 -24.99
N LEU A 139 -5.37 9.50 -23.75
CA LEU A 139 -4.10 9.35 -23.06
C LEU A 139 -3.99 8.00 -22.34
N ILE A 140 -2.89 7.29 -22.58
CA ILE A 140 -2.55 6.03 -21.89
C ILE A 140 -1.24 6.25 -21.12
N PRO A 141 -1.27 6.28 -19.78
CA PRO A 141 -0.07 6.34 -18.98
C PRO A 141 0.46 4.93 -18.70
N SER A 142 1.78 4.79 -18.66
CA SER A 142 2.47 3.59 -18.21
C SER A 142 3.62 3.96 -17.29
N PHE A 143 3.89 3.09 -16.31
CA PHE A 143 4.90 3.30 -15.29
C PHE A 143 5.71 2.02 -15.13
N ARG A 144 7.02 2.15 -14.98
CA ARG A 144 7.91 1.02 -14.69
C ARG A 144 9.13 1.49 -13.93
N VAL A 145 9.78 0.56 -13.23
CA VAL A 145 11.10 0.84 -12.67
C VAL A 145 12.11 0.94 -13.81
N GLU A 146 12.82 2.06 -13.88
CA GLU A 146 13.89 2.27 -14.86
C GLU A 146 15.26 1.88 -14.26
N SER A 147 15.44 2.19 -12.98
CA SER A 147 16.63 1.85 -12.19
C SER A 147 16.27 1.87 -10.69
N ALA A 148 17.23 1.56 -9.82
CA ALA A 148 17.05 1.72 -8.38
C ALA A 148 16.48 3.11 -8.05
N ASP A 149 15.49 3.11 -7.17
CA ASP A 149 14.79 4.30 -6.66
C ASP A 149 14.12 5.19 -7.72
N THR A 150 14.00 4.72 -8.97
CA THR A 150 13.57 5.57 -10.10
C THR A 150 12.49 4.89 -10.93
N ILE A 151 11.35 5.57 -11.06
CA ILE A 151 10.26 5.19 -11.95
C ILE A 151 10.32 6.03 -13.21
N ARG A 152 10.20 5.39 -14.38
CA ARG A 152 9.87 6.06 -15.63
C ARG A 152 8.35 6.11 -15.78
N TYR A 153 7.85 7.27 -16.19
CA TYR A 153 6.52 7.39 -16.77
C TYR A 153 6.61 7.59 -18.28
N VAL A 154 5.63 7.05 -18.99
CA VAL A 154 5.36 7.33 -20.40
C VAL A 154 3.87 7.59 -20.53
N ILE A 155 3.50 8.73 -21.08
CA ILE A 155 2.11 9.07 -21.40
C ILE A 155 2.03 9.20 -22.91
N LEU A 156 1.16 8.42 -23.52
CA LEU A 156 0.95 8.35 -24.95
C LEU A 156 -0.45 8.86 -25.28
N ASN A 157 -0.56 9.82 -26.19
CA ASN A 157 -1.83 10.08 -26.86
C ASN A 157 -1.99 9.09 -28.02
N THR A 158 -3.02 8.26 -27.92
CA THR A 158 -3.35 7.26 -28.93
C THR A 158 -4.44 7.73 -29.89
N ASP A 159 -4.95 8.95 -29.71
CA ASP A 159 -5.94 9.51 -30.62
C ASP A 159 -5.30 9.92 -31.94
N THR A 160 -5.94 9.63 -33.08
CA THR A 160 -5.40 9.90 -34.42
C THR A 160 -5.89 11.22 -35.00
N VAL A 161 -6.78 11.94 -34.31
CA VAL A 161 -7.40 13.18 -34.82
C VAL A 161 -7.46 14.31 -33.78
N SER A 162 -7.19 14.02 -32.50
CA SER A 162 -7.24 14.98 -31.40
C SER A 162 -5.88 15.08 -30.72
N HIS A 163 -5.27 16.24 -30.85
CA HIS A 163 -4.07 16.67 -30.11
C HIS A 163 -4.47 17.73 -29.10
N GLY A 164 -3.65 18.01 -28.08
CA GLY A 164 -4.01 19.08 -27.14
C GLY A 164 -3.16 19.09 -25.89
N THR A 165 -3.67 19.71 -24.82
CA THR A 165 -2.89 19.94 -23.60
C THR A 165 -3.43 19.17 -22.42
N THR A 166 -2.51 18.57 -21.65
CA THR A 166 -2.77 18.09 -20.30
C THR A 166 -2.24 19.13 -19.31
N PRO A 167 -3.08 19.67 -18.41
CA PRO A 167 -2.63 20.61 -17.39
C PRO A 167 -1.58 20.02 -16.44
N ALA A 168 -0.92 20.91 -15.69
CA ALA A 168 -0.06 20.49 -14.61
C ALA A 168 -0.81 19.62 -13.58
N GLY A 169 -0.08 18.73 -12.90
CA GLY A 169 -0.65 17.79 -11.95
C GLY A 169 0.42 17.09 -11.13
N THR A 170 0.04 15.95 -10.54
CA THR A 170 0.93 15.14 -9.72
C THR A 170 1.04 13.74 -10.33
N LEU A 171 2.27 13.33 -10.64
CA LEU A 171 2.60 11.94 -10.90
C LEU A 171 2.66 11.21 -9.56
N TYR A 172 2.13 10.00 -9.52
CA TYR A 172 2.27 9.10 -8.37
C TYR A 172 2.51 7.68 -8.86
N ALA A 173 3.30 6.92 -8.11
CA ALA A 173 3.46 5.50 -8.35
C ALA A 173 3.74 4.73 -7.06
N THR A 174 3.26 3.49 -7.04
CA THR A 174 3.55 2.48 -6.03
C THR A 174 4.29 1.33 -6.71
N ALA A 175 5.52 1.06 -6.28
CA ALA A 175 6.29 -0.12 -6.65
C ALA A 175 6.14 -1.21 -5.60
N MET A 176 5.83 -2.43 -6.01
CA MET A 176 5.61 -3.59 -5.14
C MET A 176 6.54 -4.74 -5.52
N ARG A 177 7.30 -5.23 -4.54
CA ARG A 177 8.22 -6.34 -4.72
C ARG A 177 7.60 -7.64 -4.24
N PHE A 178 7.61 -8.65 -5.12
CA PHE A 178 7.17 -10.00 -4.80
C PHE A 178 8.34 -10.97 -4.89
N THR A 179 8.40 -11.91 -3.94
CA THR A 179 9.26 -13.08 -3.99
C THR A 179 8.41 -14.34 -3.85
N THR A 180 8.82 -15.43 -4.49
CA THR A 180 8.18 -16.76 -4.34
C THR A 180 8.74 -17.52 -3.16
#